data_AF-A0A060CFV5-F1
#
_entry.id   AF-A0A060CFV5-F1
#
_cell.length_a   1.000
_cell.length_b   1.000
_cell.length_c   1.000
_cell.angle_alpha   90.00
_cell.angle_beta   90.00
_cell.angle_gamma   90.00
#
_symmetry.space_group_name_H-M   'P 1'
#
loop_
_entity.id
_entity.type
_entity.pdbx_description
1 polymer ?
#
loop_
_entity_poly.entity_id
_entity_poly.type
_entity_poly.pdbx_seq_one_letter_code
_entity_poly.pdbx_strand_id
1 'polypeptide(L)'
;YFPNIDCDTRDDYVVTDFDGGSVRAWLNRGGDQDGKSGWISRGQIASGALPDGHTLTFADIDGDGRDDYLAVSIEDGSVQAWINNGGDPA
;
A
#
# COMPACT_ATOMS: atom_id res chain seq x y z
N TYR A 1 2.27 -1.39 -7.10
CA TYR A 1 2.81 -2.48 -6.25
C TYR A 1 1.71 -3.50 -6.01
N PHE A 2 2.09 -4.67 -5.52
CA PHE A 2 1.16 -5.72 -5.08
C PHE A 2 1.34 -6.06 -3.59
N PRO A 3 0.97 -5.15 -2.66
CA PRO A 3 1.00 -5.42 -1.22
C PRO A 3 -0.30 -6.06 -0.72
N ASN A 4 -0.27 -6.80 0.38
CA ASN A 4 -1.47 -7.21 1.11
C ASN A 4 -1.83 -6.12 2.12
N ILE A 5 -2.85 -5.30 1.87
CA ILE A 5 -3.14 -4.11 2.71
C ILE A 5 -4.30 -4.32 3.69
N ASP A 6 -5.03 -5.43 3.59
CA ASP A 6 -6.19 -5.71 4.44
C ASP A 6 -6.19 -7.07 5.15
N CYS A 7 -5.06 -7.79 5.08
CA CYS A 7 -4.83 -9.07 5.75
C CYS A 7 -5.72 -10.21 5.21
N ASP A 8 -6.20 -10.15 3.97
CA ASP A 8 -7.01 -11.22 3.37
C ASP A 8 -6.18 -12.34 2.70
N THR A 9 -4.84 -12.28 2.84
CA THR A 9 -3.82 -13.17 2.25
C THR A 9 -3.65 -13.08 0.74
N ARG A 10 -4.31 -12.14 0.07
CA ARG A 10 -4.11 -11.83 -1.34
C ARG A 10 -3.36 -10.52 -1.46
N ASP A 11 -2.47 -10.44 -2.43
CA ASP A 11 -1.91 -9.16 -2.79
C ASP A 11 -2.98 -8.30 -3.47
N ASP A 12 -3.08 -7.06 -3.01
CA ASP A 12 -3.93 -6.00 -3.51
C ASP A 12 -3.17 -5.15 -4.52
N TYR A 13 -3.88 -4.32 -5.28
CA TYR A 13 -3.25 -3.44 -6.26
C TYR A 13 -3.18 -2.02 -5.73
N VAL A 14 -1.98 -1.46 -5.66
CA VAL A 14 -1.78 -0.04 -5.30
C VAL A 14 -1.02 0.72 -6.38
N VAL A 15 -1.49 1.94 -6.62
CA VAL A 15 -0.85 2.93 -7.50
C VAL A 15 -0.36 4.08 -6.65
N THR A 16 0.92 4.42 -6.82
CA THR A 16 1.60 5.46 -6.07
C THR A 16 1.88 6.66 -6.95
N ASP A 17 1.69 7.85 -6.43
CA ASP A 17 2.17 9.09 -7.06
C ASP A 17 3.67 9.27 -6.85
N PHE A 18 4.40 9.77 -7.84
CA PHE A 18 5.86 9.88 -7.78
C PHE A 18 6.34 11.08 -6.95
N ASP A 19 5.56 12.17 -6.90
CA ASP A 19 6.02 13.42 -6.28
C ASP A 19 5.73 13.45 -4.77
N GLY A 20 4.59 12.90 -4.34
CA GLY A 20 4.21 12.87 -2.92
C GLY A 20 4.11 11.47 -2.31
N GLY A 21 4.17 10.42 -3.13
CA GLY A 21 3.96 9.05 -2.67
C GLY A 21 2.53 8.79 -2.21
N SER A 22 1.53 9.55 -2.67
CA SER A 22 0.11 9.27 -2.36
C SER A 22 -0.29 7.91 -2.92
N VAL A 23 -1.22 7.21 -2.25
CA VAL A 23 -1.56 5.82 -2.60
C VAL A 23 -3.04 5.70 -2.88
N ARG A 24 -3.38 5.16 -4.06
CA ARG A 24 -4.72 4.66 -4.38
C ARG A 24 -4.72 3.14 -4.44
N ALA A 25 -5.78 2.51 -3.96
CA ALA A 25 -5.82 1.06 -3.77
C ALA A 25 -7.08 0.39 -4.31
N TRP A 26 -6.91 -0.87 -4.70
CA TRP A 26 -7.96 -1.80 -5.09
C TRP A 26 -7.75 -3.13 -4.40
N LEU A 27 -8.74 -3.55 -3.61
CA LEU A 27 -8.69 -4.81 -2.88
C LEU A 27 -8.97 -5.98 -3.83
N ASN A 28 -8.17 -7.03 -3.72
CA ASN A 28 -8.29 -8.23 -4.52
C ASN A 28 -9.26 -9.22 -3.86
N ARG A 29 -10.47 -9.38 -4.43
CA ARG A 29 -11.44 -10.40 -4.00
C ARG A 29 -11.47 -11.62 -4.92
N GLY A 30 -10.28 -12.04 -5.34
CA GLY A 30 -10.09 -13.21 -6.21
C GLY A 30 -10.00 -12.88 -7.70
N GLY A 31 -9.70 -11.63 -8.06
CA GLY A 31 -9.60 -11.17 -9.44
C GLY A 31 -10.89 -11.31 -10.25
N ASP A 32 -10.84 -10.96 -11.53
CA ASP A 32 -12.02 -11.00 -12.39
C ASP A 32 -12.44 -12.44 -12.69
N GLN A 33 -13.70 -12.76 -12.42
CA GLN A 33 -14.29 -14.10 -12.61
C GLN A 33 -15.65 -13.98 -13.27
N ASP A 34 -15.92 -14.83 -14.28
CA ASP A 34 -17.21 -14.91 -14.97
C ASP A 34 -17.77 -13.55 -15.44
N GLY A 35 -16.88 -12.65 -15.90
CA GLY A 35 -17.24 -11.30 -16.36
C GLY A 35 -17.59 -10.31 -15.24
N LYS A 36 -17.31 -10.64 -13.97
CA LYS A 36 -17.49 -9.75 -12.81
C LYS A 36 -16.13 -9.28 -12.30
N SER A 37 -16.05 -8.00 -11.95
CA SER A 37 -14.87 -7.42 -11.32
C SER A 37 -14.63 -8.04 -9.95
N GLY A 38 -13.46 -8.62 -9.73
CA GLY A 38 -13.02 -9.04 -8.39
C GLY A 38 -12.30 -7.94 -7.62
N TRP A 39 -12.10 -6.78 -8.23
CA TRP A 39 -11.38 -5.66 -7.64
C TRP A 39 -12.34 -4.67 -7.00
N ILE A 40 -12.10 -4.31 -5.73
CA ILE A 40 -12.88 -3.30 -4.99
C ILE A 40 -12.04 -2.04 -4.83
N SER A 41 -12.42 -0.96 -5.52
CA SER A 41 -11.77 0.35 -5.35
C SER A 41 -11.94 0.88 -3.93
N ARG A 42 -10.85 1.33 -3.31
CA ARG A 42 -10.83 2.00 -1.99
C ARG A 42 -10.57 3.50 -2.09
N GLY A 43 -10.37 4.02 -3.31
CA GLY A 43 -9.95 5.40 -3.51
C GLY A 43 -8.53 5.62 -3.01
N GLN A 44 -8.28 6.82 -2.48
CA GLN A 44 -6.99 7.19 -1.91
C GLN A 44 -6.93 6.75 -0.44
N ILE A 45 -5.94 5.95 -0.09
CA ILE A 45 -5.75 5.39 1.25
C ILE A 45 -4.57 6.03 2.00
N ALA A 46 -3.72 6.78 1.30
CA ALA A 46 -2.67 7.60 1.89
C ALA A 46 -2.54 8.93 1.13
N SER A 47 -2.43 10.04 1.88
CA SER A 47 -2.14 11.36 1.30
C SER A 47 -0.78 11.43 0.63
N GLY A 48 0.13 10.53 1.02
CA GLY A 48 1.53 10.56 0.66
C GLY A 48 2.36 11.21 1.76
N ALA A 49 3.51 10.63 2.04
CA ALA A 49 4.47 11.09 3.03
C ALA A 49 5.91 10.82 2.57
N LEU A 50 6.13 10.76 1.25
CA LEU A 50 7.43 10.43 0.67
C LEU A 50 8.34 11.66 0.70
N PRO A 51 9.41 11.68 1.51
CA PRO A 51 10.35 12.79 1.50
C PRO A 51 11.23 12.76 0.25
N ASP A 52 11.76 13.92 -0.14
CA ASP A 52 12.75 14.00 -1.21
C ASP A 52 13.92 13.04 -0.97
N GLY A 53 14.43 12.44 -2.05
CA GLY A 53 15.53 11.48 -1.95
C GLY A 53 15.14 10.13 -1.33
N HIS A 54 13.84 9.82 -1.23
CA HIS A 54 13.38 8.51 -0.79
C HIS A 54 12.68 7.75 -1.92
N THR A 55 12.76 6.43 -1.87
CA THR A 55 11.94 5.52 -2.68
C THR A 55 10.84 4.92 -1.82
N LEU A 56 9.71 4.60 -2.44
CA LEU A 56 8.57 3.98 -1.77
C LEU A 56 8.60 2.47 -1.96
N THR A 57 8.39 1.71 -0.89
CA THR A 57 8.10 0.27 -0.92
C THR A 57 7.05 -0.10 0.12
N PHE A 58 6.60 -1.35 0.09
CA PHE A 58 5.62 -1.90 1.02
C PHE A 58 6.14 -3.24 1.58
N ALA A 59 5.99 -3.43 2.90
CA ALA A 59 6.28 -4.69 3.57
C ALA A 59 5.67 -4.67 4.98
N ASP A 60 5.19 -5.81 5.45
CA ASP A 60 4.79 -6.03 6.84
C ASP A 60 6.03 -6.02 7.76
N ILE A 61 6.21 -4.92 8.52
CA ILE A 61 7.36 -4.76 9.43
C ILE A 61 7.00 -5.01 10.90
N ASP A 62 5.71 -5.00 11.25
CA ASP A 62 5.26 -5.21 12.63
C ASP A 62 4.64 -6.61 12.89
N GLY A 63 4.46 -7.39 11.84
CA GLY A 63 4.02 -8.79 11.85
C GLY A 63 2.50 -8.96 11.95
N ASP A 64 1.72 -7.94 11.61
CA ASP A 64 0.26 -7.97 11.72
C ASP A 64 -0.47 -8.55 10.49
N GLY A 65 0.29 -8.89 9.44
CA GLY A 65 -0.22 -9.46 8.19
C GLY A 65 -0.70 -8.42 7.17
N ARG A 66 -0.51 -7.12 7.43
CA ARG A 66 -0.71 -6.02 6.48
C ARG A 66 0.63 -5.38 6.14
N ASP A 67 0.84 -5.12 4.86
CA ASP A 67 2.03 -4.40 4.44
C ASP A 67 1.94 -2.92 4.80
N ASP A 68 3.05 -2.40 5.33
CA ASP A 68 3.20 -1.02 5.77
C ASP A 68 3.74 -0.11 4.65
N TYR A 69 3.57 1.20 4.81
CA TYR A 69 4.14 2.19 3.90
C TYR A 69 5.56 2.53 4.34
N LEU A 70 6.55 2.28 3.47
CA LEU A 70 7.97 2.48 3.80
C LEU A 70 8.61 3.47 2.82
N ALA A 71 9.12 4.59 3.35
CA ALA A 71 9.99 5.49 2.62
C ALA A 71 11.46 5.16 2.95
N VAL A 72 12.23 4.78 1.94
CA VAL A 72 13.62 4.35 2.07
C VAL A 72 14.55 5.41 1.47
N SER A 73 15.43 5.97 2.28
CA SER A 73 16.45 6.93 1.83
C SER A 73 17.37 6.29 0.80
N ILE A 74 17.55 6.94 -0.34
CA ILE A 74 18.48 6.46 -1.39
C ILE A 74 19.95 6.72 -1.04
N GLU A 75 20.22 7.59 -0.05
CA GLU A 75 21.59 7.96 0.34
C GLU A 75 22.21 6.93 1.29
N ASP A 76 21.44 6.47 2.27
CA ASP A 76 21.94 5.65 3.38
C ASP A 76 21.07 4.43 3.72
N GLY A 77 19.93 4.25 3.06
CA GLY A 77 19.01 3.14 3.30
C GLY A 77 18.23 3.24 4.61
N SER A 78 18.25 4.39 5.30
CA SER A 78 17.38 4.62 6.45
C SER A 78 15.90 4.55 6.04
N VAL A 79 15.05 4.05 6.94
CA VAL A 79 13.64 3.80 6.66
C VAL A 79 12.76 4.62 7.59
N GLN A 80 11.82 5.34 7.00
CA GLN A 80 10.66 5.88 7.71
C GLN A 80 9.45 4.99 7.38
N ALA A 81 8.73 4.56 8.41
CA ALA A 81 7.63 3.63 8.28
C ALA A 81 6.34 4.21 8.86
N TRP A 82 5.23 3.95 8.19
CA TRP A 82 3.89 4.25 8.66
C TRP A 82 3.09 2.95 8.73
N ILE A 83 2.72 2.58 9.95
CA ILE A 83 2.05 1.31 10.24
C ILE A 83 0.62 1.32 9.73
N ASN A 84 0.28 0.30 8.94
CA ASN A 84 -1.05 0.07 8.42
C ASN A 84 -1.94 -0.62 9.48
N ASN A 85 -2.67 0.19 10.25
CA ASN A 85 -3.61 -0.32 11.26
C ASN A 85 -5.00 -0.69 10.70
N GLY A 86 -5.13 -0.96 9.40
CA GLY A 86 -6.41 -1.30 8.75
C GLY A 86 -7.23 -0.09 8.26
N GLY A 87 -6.68 1.11 8.40
CA GLY A 87 -7.30 2.37 7.97
C GLY A 87 -8.50 2.81 8.80
N ASP A 88 -9.12 3.93 8.40
CA ASP A 88 -10.35 4.41 9.05
C ASP A 88 -11.54 3.52 8.66
N PRO A 89 -12.41 3.13 9.60
CA PRO A 89 -13.66 2.48 9.27
C PRO A 89 -14.53 3.43 8.43
N ALA A 90 -15.01 2.92 7.29
CA ALA A 90 -15.92 3.62 6.39
C ALA A 90 -17.33 3.77 6.99
#